data_AF-A0A9D1IBK5-F1
#
_entry.id   AF-A0A9D1IBK5-F1
#
_cell.length_a   1.000
_cell.length_b   1.000
_cell.length_c   1.000
_cell.angle_alpha   90.00
_cell.angle_beta   90.00
_cell.angle_gamma   90.00
#
_symmetry.space_group_name_H-M   'P 1'
#
loop_
_entity.id
_entity.type
_entity.pdbx_description
1 polymer ?
#
loop_
_entity_poly.entity_id
_entity_poly.type
_entity_poly.pdbx_seq_one_letter_code
_entity_poly.pdbx_strand_id
1 'polypeptide(L)' 'MNQYEVMYVVDAALEDSARSELINRFNELVVKNGGEVERVDEWGKRRLAYAINYKTEGYYVLMYIKAPA' A
#
# COMPACT_ATOMS: atom_id res chain seq x y z
N MET A 1 -6.98 -18.56 8.18
CA MET A 1 -6.56 -17.26 7.62
C MET A 1 -6.53 -17.40 6.12
N ASN A 2 -7.20 -16.49 5.42
CA ASN A 2 -7.21 -16.46 3.96
C ASN A 2 -6.06 -15.59 3.47
N GLN A 3 -5.53 -15.92 2.29
CA GLN A 3 -4.53 -15.08 1.62
C GLN A 3 -5.25 -13.97 0.85
N TYR A 4 -4.75 -12.75 1.00
CA TYR A 4 -5.25 -11.57 0.31
C TYR A 4 -4.09 -10.79 -0.31
N GLU A 5 -4.39 -10.18 -1.45
CA GLU A 5 -3.54 -9.18 -2.08
C GLU A 5 -4.24 -7.83 -1.98
N VAL A 6 -3.55 -6.85 -1.40
CA VAL A 6 -4.05 -5.49 -1.22
C VAL A 6 -3.16 -4.56 -2.01
N MET A 7 -3.69 -4.00 -3.10
CA MET A 7 -3.04 -2.93 -3.84
C MET A 7 -3.63 -1.59 -3.45
N TYR A 8 -2.76 -0.67 -3.05
CA TYR A 8 -3.15 0.71 -2.77
C TYR A 8 -2.24 1.70 -3.50
N VAL A 9 -2.81 2.86 -3.79
CA VAL A 9 -2.12 3.96 -4.47
C VAL A 9 -1.98 5.11 -3.48
N VAL A 10 -0.74 5.49 -3.21
CA VAL A 10 -0.39 6.66 -2.41
C VAL A 10 -0.04 7.83 -3.31
N ASP A 11 -0.16 9.03 -2.75
CA ASP A 11 0.19 10.25 -3.45
C ASP A 11 1.68 10.26 -3.83
N ALA A 12 1.97 10.41 -5.12
CA ALA A 12 3.33 10.42 -5.65
C ALA A 12 4.13 11.67 -5.25
N ALA A 13 3.47 12.70 -4.71
CA ALA A 13 4.13 13.91 -4.20
C ALA A 13 4.64 13.77 -2.75
N LEU A 14 4.34 12.65 -2.08
CA LEU A 14 4.84 12.41 -0.72
C LEU A 14 6.33 12.09 -0.72
N GLU A 15 7.04 12.71 0.20
CA GLU A 15 8.43 12.41 0.53
C GLU A 15 8.61 10.94 0.95
N ASP A 16 9.78 10.38 0.67
CA ASP A 16 10.12 8.98 0.92
C ASP A 16 9.88 8.57 2.38
N SER A 17 10.21 9.44 3.34
CA SER A 17 9.99 9.19 4.78
C SER A 17 8.50 9.05 5.12
N ALA A 18 7.66 9.94 4.60
CA ALA A 18 6.21 9.91 4.83
C ALA A 18 5.56 8.69 4.17
N ARG A 19 6.08 8.23 3.02
CA ARG A 19 5.61 7.00 2.38
C ARG A 19 5.94 5.76 3.22
N SER A 20 7.18 5.66 3.70
CA SER A 20 7.60 4.55 4.57
C SER A 20 6.78 4.50 5.87
N GLU A 21 6.49 5.66 6.47
CA GLU A 21 5.62 5.73 7.65
C GLU A 21 4.19 5.23 7.36
N LEU A 22 3.62 5.62 6.22
CA LEU A 22 2.31 5.12 5.79
C LEU A 22 2.31 3.60 5.59
N ILE A 23 3.32 3.05 4.92
CA ILE A 23 3.45 1.61 4.70
C ILE A 23 3.54 0.87 6.04
N ASN A 24 4.36 1.35 6.97
CA ASN A 24 4.48 0.77 8.31
C ASN A 24 3.15 0.82 9.07
N ARG A 25 2.43 1.94 8.99
CA ARG A 25 1.11 2.08 9.62
C ARG A 25 0.09 1.07 9.06
N PHE A 26 0.11 0.78 7.76
CA PHE A 26 -0.74 -0.26 7.19
C PHE A 26 -0.34 -1.66 7.68
N ASN A 27 0.96 -1.96 7.75
CA ASN A 27 1.46 -3.23 8.29
C ASN A 27 1.02 -3.43 9.75
N GLU A 28 1.18 -2.40 10.58
CA GLU A 28 0.73 -2.43 11.99
C GLU A 28 -0.77 -2.64 12.12
N LEU A 29 -1.57 -2.03 11.24
CA LEU A 29 -3.02 -2.20 11.24
C LEU A 29 -3.43 -3.65 10.93
N VAL A 30 -2.75 -4.30 9.99
CA VAL A 30 -2.97 -5.71 9.66
C VAL A 30 -2.64 -6.58 10.88
N VAL A 31 -1.48 -6.38 11.49
CA VAL A 31 -1.04 -7.14 12.67
C VAL A 31 -1.98 -6.93 13.86
N LYS A 32 -2.41 -5.70 14.10
CA LYS A 32 -3.33 -5.36 15.20
C LYS A 32 -4.68 -6.05 15.08
N ASN A 33 -5.14 -6.32 13.86
CA ASN A 33 -6.40 -7.01 13.60
C ASN A 33 -6.25 -8.54 13.52
N GLY A 34 -5.10 -9.09 13.94
CA GLY A 34 -4.85 -10.53 13.94
C GLY A 34 -4.49 -11.12 12.58
N GLY A 35 -4.08 -10.27 11.62
CA GLY A 35 -3.49 -10.68 10.36
C GLY A 35 -1.95 -10.76 10.42
N GLU A 36 -1.37 -11.32 9.37
CA GLU A 36 0.06 -11.45 9.15
C GLU A 36 0.41 -10.82 7.80
N VAL A 37 1.49 -10.03 7.76
CA VAL A 37 2.02 -9.46 6.51
C VAL A 37 3.10 -10.40 5.98
N GLU A 38 2.88 -10.99 4.82
CA GLU A 38 3.84 -11.91 4.20
C GLU A 38 4.90 -11.15 3.41
N ARG A 39 4.46 -10.18 2.60
CA ARG A 39 5.35 -9.43 1.70
C ARG A 39 4.76 -8.07 1.37
N VAL A 40 5.61 -7.06 1.25
CA VAL A 40 5.27 -5.75 0.71
C VAL A 40 6.16 -5.48 -0.49
N ASP A 41 5.56 -5.29 -1.65
CA ASP A 41 6.23 -4.95 -2.90
C ASP A 41 5.92 -3.50 -3.27
N GLU A 42 6.95 -2.65 -3.24
CA GLU A 42 6.85 -1.26 -3.68
C GLU A 42 7.11 -1.16 -5.18
N TRP A 43 6.09 -0.76 -5.94
CA TRP A 43 6.15 -0.66 -7.39
C TRP A 43 6.61 0.71 -7.88
N GLY A 44 6.79 1.65 -6.95
CA GLY A 44 7.23 2.99 -7.23
C GLY A 44 6.17 3.88 -7.86
N LYS A 45 6.62 5.03 -8.36
CA LYS A 45 5.80 6.01 -9.05
C LYS A 45 5.45 5.54 -10.46
N ARG A 46 4.16 5.57 -10.82
CA ARG A 46 3.64 5.22 -12.14
C ARG A 46 2.60 6.23 -12.61
N ARG A 47 2.52 6.41 -13.93
CA ARG A 47 1.49 7.25 -14.56
C ARG A 47 0.15 6.50 -14.59
N LEU A 48 -0.90 7.18 -14.12
CA LEU A 48 -2.27 6.67 -14.14
C LEU A 48 -2.86 6.81 -15.55
N ALA A 49 -3.76 5.88 -15.91
CA ALA A 49 -4.45 5.93 -17.21
C ALA A 49 -5.37 7.16 -17.33
N TYR A 50 -5.88 7.64 -16.20
CA TYR A 50 -6.70 8.85 -16.08
C TYR A 50 -6.39 9.56 -14.76
N ALA A 51 -6.71 10.85 -14.68
CA ALA A 51 -6.45 11.61 -13.47
C ALA A 51 -7.39 11.18 -12.33
N ILE A 52 -6.82 10.84 -11.18
CA ILE A 52 -7.55 10.61 -9.94
C ILE A 52 -7.31 11.82 -9.05
N ASN A 53 -8.38 12.54 -8.68
CA ASN A 53 -8.27 13.77 -7.89
C ASN A 53 -7.24 14.76 -8.48
N TYR A 54 -7.34 15.02 -9.80
CA TYR A 54 -6.44 15.88 -10.57
C TYR A 54 -4.97 15.46 -10.61
N LYS A 55 -4.62 14.27 -10.10
CA LYS A 55 -3.26 13.70 -10.16
C LYS A 55 -3.16 12.68 -11.26
N THR A 56 -2.11 12.79 -12.07
CA THR A 56 -1.84 11.89 -13.21
C THR A 56 -0.82 10.80 -12.86
N GLU A 57 -0.27 10.83 -11.65
CA GLU A 57 0.75 9.90 -11.16
C GLU A 57 0.37 9.42 -9.76
N GLY A 58 0.71 8.17 -9.47
CA GLY A 58 0.51 7.55 -8.16
C GLY A 58 1.66 6.63 -7.82
N TYR A 59 1.91 6.44 -6.53
CA TYR A 59 2.90 5.50 -6.04
C TYR A 59 2.21 4.20 -5.63
N TYR A 60 2.59 3.09 -6.26
CA TYR A 60 1.91 1.81 -6.10
C TYR A 60 2.62 0.96 -5.05
N VAL A 61 1.84 0.39 -4.14
CA VAL A 61 2.32 -0.60 -3.17
C VAL A 61 1.37 -1.79 -3.20
N LEU A 62 1.95 -2.98 -3.30
CA LEU A 62 1.25 -4.26 -3.29
C LEU A 62 1.62 -5.01 -2.02
N MET A 63 0.63 -5.31 -1.19
CA MET A 63 0.81 -5.97 0.09
C MET A 63 0.14 -7.35 0.06
N TYR A 64 0.89 -8.38 0.40
CA TYR A 64 0.43 -9.75 0.55
C TYR A 64 0.22 -10.01 2.03
N ILE A 65 -1.00 -10.37 2.41
CA ILE A 65 -1.38 -10.62 3.80
C ILE A 65 -2.13 -11.93 3.96
N LYS A 66 -2.04 -12.49 5.17
CA LYS A 66 -2.94 -13.53 5.65
C LYS A 66 -3.81 -12.94 6.76
N ALA A 67 -5.13 -12.94 6.59
CA ALA A 67 -6.03 -12.38 7.59
C ALA A 67 -7.21 -13.31 7.90
N PRO A 68 -7.74 -13.31 9.14
CA PRO A 68 -9.09 -13.76 9.41
C PRO A 68 -10.06 -12.78 8.70
N ALA A 69 -11.12 -13.31 8.09
CA ALA A 69 -12.03 -12.54 7.23
C ALA A 69 -12.59 -11.26 7.89
#